data_AF-A0A537GDZ2-F1
#
_entry.id   AF-A0A537GDZ2-F1
#
_cell.length_a   1.000
_cell.length_b   1.000
_cell.length_c   1.000
_cell.angle_alpha   90.00
_cell.angle_beta   90.00
_cell.angle_gamma   90.00
#
_symmetry.space_group_name_H-M   'P 1'
#
loop_
_entity.id
_entity.type
_entity.pdbx_description
1 polymer ?
#
loop_
_entity_poly.entity_id
_entity_poly.type
_entity_poly.pdbx_seq_one_letter_code
_entity_poly.pdbx_strand_id
1 'polypeptide(L)'
;MRSAVATVARERIDILLRQAEEVLAKDVKLSRRYVGLARKISKRTKVRIPREKKHYLCKNCGQPLVLGKNARIRLRPINSRVIISCLACGAIRRYPCRKLG
;
A
#
# COMPACT_ATOMS: atom_id res chain seq x y z
N MET A 1 -15.75 20.06 13.43
CA MET A 1 -15.91 18.62 13.77
C MET A 1 -15.43 17.65 12.67
N ARG A 2 -15.83 17.81 11.39
CA ARG A 2 -15.41 16.89 10.30
C ARG A 2 -13.88 16.81 10.07
N SER A 3 -13.13 17.88 10.35
CA SER A 3 -11.67 17.94 10.15
C SER A 3 -10.88 17.10 11.16
N ALA A 4 -11.25 17.13 12.45
CA ALA A 4 -10.55 16.39 13.51
C ALA A 4 -10.60 14.87 13.30
N VAL A 5 -11.78 14.34 12.95
CA VAL A 5 -11.95 12.91 12.63
C VAL A 5 -11.11 12.51 11.42
N ALA A 6 -11.01 13.37 10.40
CA ALA A 6 -10.20 13.10 9.22
C ALA A 6 -8.69 13.09 9.55
N THR A 7 -8.23 13.96 10.43
CA THR A 7 -6.83 14.01 10.89
C THR A 7 -6.46 12.76 11.66
N VAL A 8 -7.23 12.41 12.70
CA VAL A 8 -7.01 11.19 13.50
C VAL A 8 -7.08 9.93 12.63
N ALA A 9 -8.03 9.89 11.68
CA ALA A 9 -8.13 8.75 10.75
C ALA A 9 -6.90 8.61 9.85
N ARG A 10 -6.33 9.73 9.38
CA ARG A 10 -5.10 9.73 8.56
C ARG A 10 -3.92 9.18 9.36
N GLU A 11 -3.70 9.70 10.56
CA GLU A 11 -2.65 9.24 11.48
C GLU A 11 -2.80 7.76 11.79
N ARG A 12 -4.03 7.31 12.11
CA ARG A 12 -4.30 5.90 12.42
C ARG A 12 -4.03 4.98 11.23
N ILE A 13 -4.41 5.39 10.02
CA ILE A 13 -4.06 4.67 8.79
C ILE A 13 -2.55 4.56 8.64
N ASP A 14 -1.83 5.66 8.88
CA ASP A 14 -0.39 5.68 8.71
C ASP A 14 0.36 4.79 9.70
N ILE A 15 -0.06 4.78 10.96
CA ILE A 15 0.46 3.90 12.01
C ILE A 15 0.20 2.43 11.65
N LEU A 16 -1.04 2.09 11.28
CA LEU A 16 -1.40 0.71 10.94
C LEU A 16 -0.61 0.18 9.74
N LEU A 17 -0.37 1.02 8.73
CA LEU A 17 0.41 0.60 7.57
C LEU A 17 1.90 0.41 7.91
N ARG A 18 2.47 1.24 8.79
CA ARG A 18 3.84 1.05 9.28
C ARG A 18 3.99 -0.25 10.07
N GLN A 19 3.07 -0.50 11.02
CA GLN A 19 3.04 -1.75 11.78
C GLN A 19 2.87 -2.97 10.88
N ALA A 20 2.08 -2.84 9.81
CA ALA A 20 1.93 -3.92 8.83
C ALA A 20 3.24 -4.28 8.13
N GLU A 21 4.08 -3.29 7.83
CA GLU A 21 5.40 -3.50 7.21
C GLU A 21 6.38 -4.15 8.20
N GLU A 22 6.44 -3.66 9.44
CA GLU A 22 7.32 -4.16 10.50
C GLU A 22 7.03 -5.63 10.85
N VAL A 23 5.74 -5.98 10.94
CA VAL A 23 5.30 -7.31 11.33
C VAL A 23 5.31 -8.29 10.16
N LEU A 24 5.39 -7.83 8.90
CA LEU A 24 5.32 -8.68 7.71
C LEU A 24 6.29 -9.87 7.75
N ALA A 25 7.51 -9.67 8.25
CA ALA A 25 8.53 -10.72 8.32
C ALA A 25 8.26 -11.76 9.43
N LYS A 26 7.50 -11.38 10.47
CA LYS A 26 7.21 -12.22 11.63
C LYS A 26 5.85 -12.92 11.50
N ASP A 27 4.82 -12.17 11.11
CA ASP A 27 3.46 -12.67 10.96
C ASP A 27 2.75 -12.00 9.78
N VAL A 28 2.66 -12.76 8.68
CA VAL A 28 1.96 -12.34 7.46
C VAL A 28 0.46 -12.15 7.68
N LYS A 29 -0.19 -12.96 8.51
CA LYS A 29 -1.63 -12.86 8.76
C LYS A 29 -1.94 -11.58 9.53
N LEU A 30 -1.14 -11.27 10.55
CA LEU A 30 -1.27 -10.03 11.32
C LEU A 30 -0.98 -8.78 10.47
N SER A 31 0.05 -8.82 9.63
CA SER A 31 0.34 -7.77 8.65
C SER A 31 -0.87 -7.49 7.73
N ARG A 32 -1.48 -8.53 7.16
CA ARG A 32 -2.70 -8.40 6.33
C ARG A 32 -3.87 -7.82 7.12
N ARG A 33 -4.02 -8.20 8.39
CA ARG A 33 -5.06 -7.69 9.28
C ARG A 33 -4.93 -6.18 9.49
N TYR A 34 -3.72 -5.67 9.73
CA TYR A 34 -3.48 -4.23 9.88
C TYR A 34 -3.81 -3.44 8.61
N VAL A 35 -3.40 -3.94 7.43
CA VAL A 35 -3.80 -3.32 6.14
C VAL A 35 -5.33 -3.35 5.97
N GLY A 36 -5.98 -4.45 6.36
CA GLY A 36 -7.43 -4.57 6.35
C GLY A 36 -8.12 -3.50 7.21
N LEU A 37 -7.62 -3.27 8.43
CA LEU A 37 -8.11 -2.23 9.34
C LEU A 37 -7.91 -0.83 8.74
N ALA A 38 -6.73 -0.52 8.20
CA ALA A 38 -6.45 0.75 7.55
C ALA A 38 -7.43 1.02 6.38
N ARG A 39 -7.74 -0.01 5.57
CA ARG A 39 -8.72 0.09 4.47
C ARG A 39 -10.14 0.30 4.99
N LYS A 40 -10.53 -0.34 6.10
CA LYS A 40 -11.85 -0.15 6.73
C LYS A 40 -12.01 1.29 7.25
N ILE A 41 -11.01 1.83 7.94
CA ILE A 41 -10.99 3.22 8.42
C ILE A 41 -11.12 4.17 7.24
N SER A 42 -10.28 4.01 6.22
CA SER A 42 -10.30 4.83 5.00
C SER A 42 -11.68 4.87 4.34
N LYS A 43 -12.36 3.73 4.22
CA LYS A 43 -13.71 3.65 3.64
C LYS A 43 -14.75 4.37 4.50
N ARG A 44 -14.71 4.16 5.83
CA ARG A 44 -15.70 4.70 6.78
C ARG A 44 -15.58 6.21 6.92
N THR A 45 -14.36 6.74 7.02
CA THR A 45 -14.12 8.18 7.23
C THR A 45 -13.96 8.96 5.92
N LYS A 46 -14.02 8.27 4.77
CA LYS A 46 -13.75 8.82 3.43
C LYS A 46 -12.35 9.46 3.29
N VAL A 47 -11.44 9.17 4.23
CA VAL A 47 -10.04 9.61 4.16
C VAL A 47 -9.28 8.70 3.20
N ARG A 48 -8.64 9.28 2.19
CA ARG A 48 -7.85 8.54 1.21
C ARG A 48 -6.52 8.09 1.82
N ILE A 49 -6.19 6.80 1.68
CA ILE A 49 -4.84 6.31 1.96
C ILE A 49 -3.84 7.09 1.08
N PRO A 50 -2.74 7.63 1.65
CA PRO A 50 -1.72 8.36 0.89
C PRO A 50 -1.27 7.59 -0.36
N ARG A 51 -1.09 8.29 -1.48
CA ARG A 51 -0.81 7.66 -2.78
C ARG A 51 0.45 6.79 -2.74
N GLU A 52 1.49 7.29 -2.08
CA GLU A 52 2.77 6.61 -1.88
C GLU A 52 2.53 5.22 -1.27
N LYS A 53 1.95 5.16 -0.07
CA LYS A 53 1.63 3.89 0.59
C LYS A 53 0.67 3.03 -0.23
N LYS A 54 -0.34 3.63 -0.86
CA LYS A 54 -1.36 2.90 -1.65
C LYS A 54 -0.76 2.14 -2.84
N HIS A 55 0.32 2.62 -3.45
CA HIS A 55 1.00 1.93 -4.55
C HIS A 55 1.74 0.68 -4.06
N TYR A 56 2.29 0.74 -2.85
CA TYR A 56 2.98 -0.37 -2.18
C TYR A 56 2.06 -1.27 -1.37
N LEU A 57 0.76 -1.34 -1.70
CA LEU A 57 -0.17 -2.30 -1.12
C LEU A 57 -0.72 -3.25 -2.17
N CYS A 58 -0.57 -4.56 -1.97
CA CYS A 58 -1.22 -5.53 -2.83
C CYS A 58 -2.73 -5.49 -2.58
N LYS A 59 -3.53 -5.02 -3.55
CA LYS A 59 -5.01 -5.04 -3.41
C LYS A 59 -5.61 -6.44 -3.58
N ASN A 60 -4.82 -7.44 -4.00
CA ASN A 60 -5.27 -8.83 -4.08
C ASN A 60 -5.15 -9.49 -2.71
N CYS A 61 -3.93 -9.81 -2.25
CA CYS A 61 -3.70 -10.48 -0.97
C CYS A 61 -3.69 -9.56 0.26
N GLY A 62 -3.68 -8.23 0.09
CA GLY A 62 -3.68 -7.27 1.19
C GLY A 62 -2.33 -7.08 1.89
N GLN A 63 -1.24 -7.69 1.42
CA GLN A 63 0.08 -7.47 2.02
C GLN A 63 0.70 -6.13 1.59
N PRO A 64 1.49 -5.50 2.49
CA PRO A 64 2.42 -4.47 2.07
C PRO A 64 3.50 -5.04 1.16
N LEU A 65 3.91 -4.25 0.18
CA LEU A 65 4.89 -4.57 -0.85
C LEU A 65 6.20 -3.90 -0.47
N VAL A 66 7.13 -4.70 0.05
CA VAL A 66 8.46 -4.27 0.47
C VAL A 66 9.46 -4.69 -0.61
N LEU A 67 10.17 -3.69 -1.14
CA LEU A 67 11.25 -3.89 -2.10
C LEU A 67 12.33 -4.81 -1.54
N GLY A 68 12.83 -5.72 -2.39
CA GLY A 68 13.83 -6.72 -1.99
C GLY A 68 13.29 -7.89 -1.15
N LYS A 69 12.03 -7.83 -0.68
CA LYS A 69 11.42 -8.93 0.11
C LYS A 69 10.31 -9.65 -0.66
N ASN A 70 9.19 -8.98 -0.89
CA ASN A 70 7.99 -9.60 -1.48
C ASN A 70 7.42 -8.78 -2.67
N ALA A 71 8.19 -7.80 -3.15
CA ALA A 71 7.81 -6.95 -4.26
C ALA A 71 8.94 -6.84 -5.29
N ARG A 72 8.57 -6.90 -6.57
CA ARG A 72 9.47 -6.64 -7.70
C ARG A 72 8.98 -5.44 -8.48
N ILE A 73 9.80 -4.41 -8.60
CA ILE A 73 9.52 -3.22 -9.42
C ILE A 73 10.34 -3.28 -10.70
N ARG A 74 9.67 -3.03 -11.83
CA ARG A 74 10.30 -2.90 -13.15
C ARG A 74 9.86 -1.59 -13.78
N LEU A 75 10.83 -0.82 -14.25
CA LEU A 75 10.56 0.35 -15.09
C LEU A 75 10.52 -0.12 -16.55
N ARG A 76 9.48 0.28 -17.28
CA ARG A 76 9.40 0.10 -18.74
C ARG A 76 9.46 1.48 -19.40
N PRO A 77 10.66 1.91 -19.85
CA PRO A 77 10.85 3.23 -20.47
C PRO A 77 10.00 3.40 -21.73
N ILE A 78 9.89 2.35 -22.56
CA ILE A 78 9.20 2.39 -23.86
C ILE A 78 7.74 2.84 -23.76
N ASN A 79 7.05 2.48 -22.66
CA ASN A 79 5.64 2.82 -22.44
C ASN A 79 5.47 3.77 -21.24
N SER A 80 6.57 4.29 -20.68
CA SER A 80 6.60 5.08 -19.43
C SER A 80 5.75 4.46 -18.31
N ARG A 81 5.96 3.18 -17.98
CA ARG A 81 5.18 2.47 -16.94
C ARG A 81 6.07 1.92 -15.84
N VAL A 82 5.64 2.09 -14.60
CA VAL A 82 6.16 1.37 -13.43
C VAL A 82 5.31 0.12 -13.22
N ILE A 83 5.94 -1.04 -13.25
CA ILE A 83 5.30 -2.33 -13.00
C ILE A 83 5.69 -2.81 -11.62
N ILE A 84 4.71 -2.99 -10.73
CA ILE A 84 4.91 -3.52 -9.39
C ILE A 84 4.27 -4.91 -9.33
N SER A 85 5.07 -5.92 -9.02
CA SER A 85 4.62 -7.32 -8.92
C SER A 85 4.71 -7.79 -7.47
N CYS A 86 3.62 -8.38 -6.97
CA CYS A 86 3.59 -9.04 -5.67
C CYS A 86 4.15 -10.46 -5.80
N LEU A 87 5.27 -10.74 -5.14
CA LEU A 87 5.88 -12.07 -5.18
C LEU A 87 5.15 -13.08 -4.29
N ALA A 88 4.29 -12.62 -3.38
CA ALA A 88 3.51 -13.50 -2.49
C ALA A 88 2.22 -14.07 -3.13
N CYS A 89 1.64 -13.41 -4.13
CA CYS A 89 0.40 -13.88 -4.78
C CYS A 89 0.38 -13.72 -6.30
N GLY A 90 1.48 -13.28 -6.91
CA GLY A 90 1.60 -13.09 -8.36
C GLY A 90 0.89 -11.86 -8.93
N ALA A 91 0.12 -11.10 -8.14
CA ALA A 91 -0.62 -9.95 -8.65
C ALA A 91 0.31 -8.84 -9.21
N ILE A 92 0.02 -8.36 -10.42
CA ILE A 92 0.80 -7.34 -11.13
C ILE A 92 -0.01 -6.05 -11.25
N ARG A 93 0.62 -4.92 -10.97
CA ARG A 93 0.07 -3.58 -11.25
C ARG A 93 0.99 -2.76 -12.10
N ARG A 94 0.37 -1.90 -12.90
CA ARG A 94 1.05 -0.98 -13.81
C ARG A 94 0.57 0.42 -13.49
N TYR A 95 1.51 1.32 -13.24
CA TYR A 95 1.27 2.73 -13.00
C TYR A 95 1.94 3.53 -14.11
N PRO A 96 1.23 4.48 -14.76
CA PRO A 96 1.87 5.39 -15.68
C PRO A 96 2.87 6.26 -14.92
N CYS A 97 4.06 6.43 -15.48
CA CYS A 97 5.07 7.38 -15.03
C CYS A 97 5.07 8.54 -16.03
N ARG A 98 5.05 9.77 -15.56
CA ARG A 98 5.37 10.91 -16.44
C ARG A 98 6.84 10.75 -16.84
N LYS A 99 7.19 10.96 -18.11
CA LYS A 99 8.61 11.06 -18.49
C LYS A 99 9.20 12.19 -17.64
N LEU A 100 10.28 11.91 -16.91
CA LEU A 100 11.21 12.95 -16.50
C LEU A 100 11.89 13.37 -17.80
N GLY A 101 11.26 14.33 -18.48
CA GLY A 101 11.83 15.04 -19.61
C GLY A 101 12.41 16.33 -19.10
#